data_AF-A0A6A4FLZ0-F1
#
_entry.id   AF-A0A6A4FLZ0-F1
#
_cell.length_a   1.000
_cell.length_b   1.000
_cell.length_c   1.000
_cell.angle_alpha   90.00
_cell.angle_beta   90.00
_cell.angle_gamma   90.00
#
_symmetry.space_group_name_H-M   'P 1'
#
loop_
_entity.id
_entity.type
_entity.pdbx_description
1 polymer ?
#
loop_
_entity_poly.entity_id
_entity_poly.type
_entity_poly.pdbx_seq_one_letter_code
_entity_poly.pdbx_strand_id
1 'polypeptide(L)'
;MFQYETPGDSEMELLLQVADAVDDAGARQDLIKMAAGKDLKLRTFNDVDMFWKNVILPSDAQVFKAMADKILKKEPSELGPFVECFSKYVDKRDTTGKFAVLEEIASKRMGWLKEEIERLDKFDKTFSWKMPYAEDPENPAIEEFLRGPEESMTTEDVKKFADIHDAKEFINSYKEENLYEASCNMQAVDGDEPFVTITKTREWFDNAQNKLARYRDELAKLTEHFNGPPKKARRD
;
A
#
# COMPACT_ATOMS: atom_id res chain seq x y z
N MET A 1 10.24 1.45 -16.11
CA MET A 1 10.65 0.94 -14.78
C MET A 1 10.74 2.14 -13.86
N PHE A 2 9.61 2.54 -13.27
CA PHE A 2 9.60 3.62 -12.29
C PHE A 2 10.21 3.06 -11.00
N GLN A 3 11.42 3.52 -10.66
CA GLN A 3 11.93 3.40 -9.32
C GLN A 3 11.09 4.36 -8.48
N TYR A 4 10.16 3.82 -7.70
CA TYR A 4 9.65 4.56 -6.55
C TYR A 4 10.87 4.95 -5.73
N GLU A 5 11.12 6.25 -5.53
CA GLU A 5 11.93 6.67 -4.40
C GLU A 5 11.25 6.08 -3.17
N THR A 6 11.85 5.06 -2.57
CA THR A 6 11.45 4.57 -1.25
C THR A 6 11.40 5.80 -0.36
N PRO A 7 10.22 6.16 0.20
CA PRO A 7 10.15 7.27 1.13
C PRO A 7 11.18 6.98 2.22
N GLY A 8 12.06 7.95 2.47
CA GLY A 8 13.16 7.75 3.42
C GLY A 8 12.64 7.22 4.76
N ASP A 9 13.46 6.38 5.39
CA ASP A 9 13.11 5.69 6.64
C ASP A 9 12.52 6.67 7.65
N SER A 10 11.38 6.30 8.23
CA SER A 10 10.74 7.07 9.27
C SER A 10 11.63 7.15 10.51
N GLU A 11 11.44 8.17 11.34
CA GLU A 11 12.21 8.33 12.59
C GLU A 11 12.10 7.08 13.49
N MET A 12 10.95 6.39 13.46
CA MET A 12 10.76 5.13 14.16
C MET A 12 11.63 3.99 13.59
N GLU A 13 11.66 3.85 12.26
CA GLU A 13 12.46 2.81 11.57
C GLU A 13 13.95 3.02 11.85
N LEU A 14 14.44 4.26 11.72
CA LEU A 14 15.83 4.61 12.02
C LEU A 14 16.20 4.28 13.47
N LEU A 15 15.35 4.64 14.44
CA LEU A 15 15.61 4.35 15.85
C LEU A 15 15.67 2.83 16.13
N LEU A 16 14.82 2.04 15.47
CA LEU A 16 14.83 0.58 15.59
C LEU A 16 16.07 -0.04 14.95
N GLN A 17 16.48 0.43 13.77
CA GLN A 17 17.70 -0.03 13.09
C GLN A 17 18.95 0.29 13.92
N VAL A 18 19.04 1.51 14.46
CA VAL A 18 20.18 1.91 15.32
C VAL A 18 20.17 1.09 16.62
N ALA A 19 19.00 0.84 17.21
CA ALA A 19 18.91 -0.01 18.41
C ALA A 19 19.41 -1.44 18.16
N ASP A 20 19.15 -2.01 16.98
CA ASP A 20 19.60 -3.36 16.61
C ASP A 20 21.13 -3.45 16.46
N ALA A 21 21.78 -2.36 16.06
CA ALA A 21 23.23 -2.28 15.87
C ALA A 21 24.04 -1.88 17.12
N VAL A 22 23.38 -1.48 18.22
CA VAL A 22 24.05 -1.00 19.43
C VAL A 22 24.25 -2.13 20.44
N ASP A 23 25.52 -2.38 20.80
CA ASP A 23 25.90 -3.39 21.80
C ASP A 23 25.59 -2.98 23.24
N ASP A 24 25.59 -1.68 23.54
CA ASP A 24 25.30 -1.18 24.89
C ASP A 24 23.81 -1.35 25.23
N ALA A 25 23.54 -2.15 26.27
CA ALA A 25 22.18 -2.52 26.63
C ALA A 25 21.34 -1.32 27.10
N GLY A 26 21.95 -0.33 27.75
CA GLY A 26 21.25 0.87 28.22
C GLY A 26 20.84 1.77 27.05
N ALA A 27 21.80 2.09 26.18
CA ALA A 27 21.56 2.89 24.98
C ALA A 27 20.55 2.22 24.05
N ARG A 28 20.63 0.90 23.85
CA ARG A 28 19.64 0.14 23.08
C ARG A 28 18.24 0.28 23.67
N GLN A 29 18.10 0.15 25.00
CA GLN A 29 16.78 0.26 25.64
C GLN A 29 16.19 1.66 25.52
N ASP A 30 17.02 2.70 25.61
CA ASP A 30 16.57 4.09 25.45
C ASP A 30 16.13 4.40 24.01
N LEU A 31 16.85 3.89 23.01
CA LEU A 31 16.45 3.98 21.59
C LEU A 31 15.11 3.29 21.33
N ILE A 32 14.90 2.09 21.88
CA ILE A 32 13.62 1.35 21.77
C ILE A 32 12.47 2.14 22.40
N LYS A 33 12.67 2.75 23.58
CA LYS A 33 11.66 3.60 24.22
C LYS A 33 11.36 4.84 23.37
N MET A 34 12.38 5.46 22.78
CA MET A 34 12.18 6.59 21.87
C MET A 34 11.37 6.17 20.65
N ALA A 35 11.70 5.03 20.02
CA ALA A 35 10.97 4.49 18.87
C ALA A 35 9.48 4.22 19.21
N ALA A 36 9.21 3.63 20.37
CA ALA A 36 7.84 3.40 20.86
C ALA A 36 7.01 4.70 21.01
N GLY A 37 7.68 5.83 21.28
CA GLY A 37 7.07 7.15 21.37
C GLY A 37 6.74 7.81 20.03
N LYS A 38 7.22 7.26 18.90
CA LYS A 38 7.01 7.83 17.56
C LYS A 38 5.70 7.36 16.90
N ASP A 39 5.40 7.99 15.77
CA ASP A 39 4.30 7.59 14.89
C ASP A 39 4.59 6.22 14.28
N LEU A 40 3.57 5.36 14.27
CA LEU A 40 3.68 4.01 13.75
C LEU A 40 3.68 4.01 12.22
N LYS A 41 4.84 4.25 11.63
CA LYS A 41 5.09 4.34 10.19
C LYS A 41 5.88 3.15 9.65
N LEU A 42 5.68 1.96 10.19
CA LEU A 42 6.32 0.72 9.73
C LEU A 42 5.62 0.20 8.48
N ARG A 43 6.38 -0.01 7.40
CA ARG A 43 5.80 -0.36 6.09
C ARG A 43 6.22 -1.73 5.56
N THR A 44 7.38 -2.23 5.99
CA THR A 44 7.90 -3.50 5.51
C THR A 44 7.81 -4.59 6.56
N PHE A 45 7.87 -5.84 6.11
CA PHE A 45 7.96 -6.99 7.02
C PHE A 45 9.14 -6.83 8.00
N ASN A 46 10.30 -6.39 7.52
CA ASN A 46 11.52 -6.30 8.33
C ASN A 46 11.37 -5.26 9.45
N ASP A 47 10.76 -4.11 9.17
CA ASP A 47 10.56 -3.06 10.17
C ASP A 47 9.58 -3.51 11.26
N VAL A 48 8.52 -4.21 10.84
CA VAL A 48 7.55 -4.82 11.76
C VAL A 48 8.18 -5.94 12.59
N ASP A 49 9.07 -6.74 12.00
CA ASP A 49 9.80 -7.81 12.69
C ASP A 49 10.75 -7.26 13.76
N MET A 50 11.52 -6.21 13.43
CA MET A 50 12.34 -5.50 14.38
C MET A 50 11.50 -4.88 15.50
N PHE A 51 10.39 -4.24 15.16
CA PHE A 51 9.46 -3.68 16.12
C PHE A 51 8.87 -4.77 17.03
N TRP A 52 8.52 -5.92 16.48
CA TRP A 52 8.00 -7.04 17.26
C TRP A 52 9.04 -7.52 18.28
N LYS A 53 10.25 -7.84 17.82
CA LYS A 53 11.33 -8.38 18.67
C LYS A 53 11.75 -7.41 19.77
N ASN A 54 11.90 -6.13 19.43
CA ASN A 54 12.51 -5.14 20.31
C ASN A 54 11.49 -4.40 21.18
N VAL A 55 10.24 -4.26 20.72
CA VAL A 55 9.20 -3.52 21.45
C VAL A 55 8.12 -4.45 21.98
N ILE A 56 7.45 -5.21 21.11
CA ILE A 56 6.25 -5.97 21.48
C ILE A 56 6.56 -7.18 22.36
N LEU A 57 7.57 -7.96 22.00
CA LEU A 57 7.94 -9.17 22.72
C LEU A 57 8.32 -8.88 24.19
N PRO A 58 9.19 -7.91 24.51
CA PRO A 58 9.56 -7.58 25.89
C PRO A 58 8.56 -6.69 26.63
N SER A 59 7.53 -6.16 25.95
CA SER A 59 6.59 -5.23 26.56
C SER A 59 5.69 -5.86 27.64
N ASP A 60 5.34 -5.06 28.65
CA ASP A 60 4.25 -5.38 29.55
C ASP A 60 2.88 -5.26 28.86
N ALA A 61 1.83 -5.71 29.55
CA ALA A 61 0.46 -5.73 29.00
C ALA A 61 -0.08 -4.33 28.65
N GLN A 62 0.33 -3.28 29.36
CA GLN A 62 -0.14 -1.92 29.12
C GLN A 62 0.51 -1.34 27.86
N VAL A 63 1.82 -1.50 27.72
CA VAL A 63 2.57 -1.06 26.54
C VAL A 63 2.13 -1.85 25.31
N PHE A 64 1.96 -3.17 25.44
CA PHE A 64 1.44 -4.01 24.36
C PHE A 64 0.07 -3.51 23.89
N LYS A 65 -0.87 -3.26 24.82
CA LYS A 65 -2.20 -2.77 24.49
C LYS A 65 -2.16 -1.43 23.75
N ALA A 66 -1.35 -0.48 24.22
CA ALA A 66 -1.21 0.82 23.56
C ALA A 66 -0.68 0.70 22.12
N MET A 67 0.24 -0.25 21.87
CA MET A 67 0.73 -0.52 20.51
C MET A 67 -0.29 -1.24 19.65
N ALA A 68 -1.01 -2.21 20.20
CA ALA A 68 -2.11 -2.88 19.52
C ALA A 68 -3.17 -1.86 19.07
N ASP A 69 -3.55 -0.92 19.94
CA ASP A 69 -4.50 0.15 19.62
C ASP A 69 -3.98 1.06 18.50
N LYS A 70 -2.66 1.34 18.44
CA LYS A 70 -2.05 2.09 17.33
C LYS A 70 -2.08 1.31 16.02
N ILE A 71 -1.75 0.02 16.03
CA ILE A 71 -1.79 -0.85 14.84
C ILE A 71 -3.22 -0.94 14.30
N LEU A 72 -4.20 -1.16 15.17
CA LEU A 72 -5.60 -1.30 14.80
C LEU A 72 -6.24 -0.03 14.23
N LYS A 73 -5.61 1.14 14.42
CA LYS A 73 -6.03 2.41 13.83
C LYS A 73 -5.45 2.66 12.44
N LYS A 74 -4.50 1.84 11.97
CA LYS A 74 -3.96 1.96 10.61
C LYS A 74 -5.01 1.59 9.58
N GLU A 75 -4.83 2.09 8.37
CA GLU A 75 -5.65 1.71 7.23
C GLU A 75 -5.53 0.19 7.00
N PRO A 76 -6.64 -0.52 6.73
CA PRO A 76 -6.61 -1.96 6.49
C PRO A 76 -5.65 -2.40 5.35
N SER A 77 -5.42 -1.51 4.38
CA SER A 77 -4.46 -1.69 3.29
C SER A 77 -3.00 -1.84 3.77
N GLU A 78 -2.68 -1.30 4.95
CA GLU A 78 -1.34 -1.28 5.54
C GLU A 78 -1.10 -2.41 6.55
N LEU A 79 -2.12 -3.20 6.88
CA LEU A 79 -2.03 -4.22 7.94
C LEU A 79 -1.33 -5.52 7.52
N GLY A 80 -1.12 -5.73 6.21
CA GLY A 80 -0.52 -6.96 5.67
C GLY A 80 0.79 -7.37 6.36
N PRO A 81 1.81 -6.50 6.44
CA PRO A 81 3.08 -6.80 7.10
C PRO A 81 2.94 -7.17 8.58
N PHE A 82 1.98 -6.56 9.29
CA PHE A 82 1.70 -6.87 10.70
C PHE A 82 1.16 -8.27 10.87
N VAL A 83 0.16 -8.66 10.06
CA VAL A 83 -0.42 -10.00 10.10
C VAL A 83 0.65 -11.05 9.78
N GLU A 84 1.42 -10.84 8.71
CA GLU A 84 2.48 -11.75 8.30
C GLU A 84 3.54 -11.95 9.39
N CYS A 85 3.99 -10.85 10.01
CA CYS A 85 4.99 -10.89 11.07
C CYS A 85 4.46 -11.55 12.34
N PHE A 86 3.32 -11.10 12.84
CA PHE A 86 2.80 -11.55 14.13
C PHE A 86 2.44 -13.05 14.09
N SER A 87 1.95 -13.56 12.95
CA SER A 87 1.70 -14.99 12.73
C SER A 87 2.95 -15.88 12.86
N LYS A 88 4.17 -15.33 12.82
CA LYS A 88 5.40 -16.10 13.10
C LYS A 88 5.64 -16.35 14.59
N TYR A 89 5.06 -15.51 15.45
CA TYR A 89 5.40 -15.47 16.88
C TYR A 89 4.26 -15.89 17.78
N VAL A 90 3.02 -15.70 17.36
CA VAL A 90 1.83 -16.05 18.14
C VAL A 90 0.87 -16.89 17.32
N ASP A 91 0.28 -17.88 17.98
CA ASP A 91 -0.75 -18.76 17.39
C ASP A 91 -1.87 -19.01 18.40
N LYS A 92 -2.85 -19.85 18.02
CA LYS A 92 -4.04 -20.17 18.83
C LYS A 92 -3.74 -20.72 20.24
N ARG A 93 -2.50 -21.11 20.54
CA ARG A 93 -2.05 -21.59 21.85
C ARG A 93 -1.56 -20.46 22.76
N ASP A 94 -1.46 -19.24 22.25
CA ASP A 94 -1.09 -18.07 23.04
C ASP A 94 -2.07 -17.85 24.19
N THR A 95 -1.52 -17.69 25.40
CA THR A 95 -2.29 -17.41 26.62
C THR A 95 -2.15 -15.95 27.06
N THR A 96 -1.33 -15.16 26.37
CA THR A 96 -1.05 -13.77 26.74
C THR A 96 -2.06 -12.77 26.17
N GLY A 97 -2.94 -13.21 25.26
CA GLY A 97 -3.93 -12.37 24.59
C GLY A 97 -3.40 -11.67 23.33
N LYS A 98 -2.12 -11.87 22.99
CA LYS A 98 -1.50 -11.33 21.77
C LYS A 98 -2.11 -11.95 20.51
N PHE A 99 -2.51 -13.23 20.56
CA PHE A 99 -3.19 -13.87 19.43
C PHE A 99 -4.57 -13.25 19.15
N ALA A 100 -5.31 -12.84 20.17
CA ALA A 100 -6.61 -12.16 19.96
C ALA A 100 -6.45 -10.82 19.22
N VAL A 101 -5.38 -10.07 19.52
CA VAL A 101 -5.03 -8.85 18.77
C VAL A 101 -4.67 -9.18 17.32
N LEU A 102 -3.86 -10.21 17.09
CA LEU A 102 -3.54 -10.68 15.73
C LEU A 102 -4.81 -11.06 14.95
N GLU A 103 -5.74 -11.77 15.58
CA GLU A 103 -7.01 -12.16 14.96
C GLU A 103 -7.85 -10.93 14.56
N GLU A 104 -7.86 -9.88 15.36
CA GLU A 104 -8.54 -8.62 15.04
C GLU A 104 -7.87 -7.89 13.85
N ILE A 105 -6.54 -7.79 13.86
CA ILE A 105 -5.77 -7.19 12.76
C ILE A 105 -6.02 -7.97 11.46
N ALA A 106 -5.96 -9.31 11.52
CA ALA A 106 -6.21 -10.19 10.40
C ALA A 106 -7.63 -10.04 9.87
N SER A 107 -8.63 -9.92 10.75
CA SER A 107 -10.03 -9.73 10.37
C SER A 107 -10.24 -8.42 9.60
N LYS A 108 -9.66 -7.31 10.06
CA LYS A 108 -9.68 -6.02 9.35
C LYS A 108 -9.05 -6.12 7.97
N ARG A 109 -7.86 -6.74 7.89
CA ARG A 109 -7.15 -6.96 6.63
C ARG A 109 -7.97 -7.82 5.66
N MET A 110 -8.55 -8.92 6.14
CA MET A 110 -9.39 -9.81 5.33
C MET A 110 -10.66 -9.13 4.82
N GLY A 111 -11.29 -8.26 5.61
CA GLY A 111 -12.43 -7.44 5.18
C GLY A 111 -12.07 -6.57 3.99
N TRP A 112 -11.00 -5.78 4.13
CA TRP A 112 -10.50 -4.92 3.06
C TRP A 112 -10.08 -5.70 1.81
N LEU A 113 -9.40 -6.85 1.96
CA LEU A 113 -9.03 -7.71 0.82
C LEU A 113 -10.26 -8.17 0.03
N LYS A 114 -11.36 -8.52 0.71
CA LYS A 114 -12.60 -8.93 0.03
C LYS A 114 -13.19 -7.78 -0.79
N GLU A 115 -13.25 -6.59 -0.20
CA GLU A 115 -13.76 -5.38 -0.87
C GLU A 115 -12.92 -5.03 -2.09
N GLU A 116 -11.58 -5.03 -1.96
CA GLU A 116 -10.67 -4.76 -3.07
C GLU A 116 -10.72 -5.82 -4.17
N ILE A 117 -10.82 -7.11 -3.79
CA ILE A 117 -11.02 -8.19 -4.77
C ILE A 117 -12.34 -7.97 -5.51
N GLU A 118 -13.44 -7.68 -4.81
CA GLU A 118 -14.74 -7.43 -5.44
C GLU A 118 -14.71 -6.20 -6.35
N ARG A 119 -14.00 -5.14 -5.94
CA ARG A 119 -13.76 -3.94 -6.76
C ARG A 119 -13.04 -4.32 -8.04
N LEU A 120 -11.91 -5.02 -7.93
CA LEU A 120 -11.08 -5.37 -9.08
C LEU A 120 -11.69 -6.49 -9.96
N ASP A 121 -12.55 -7.34 -9.41
CA ASP A 121 -13.22 -8.40 -10.18
C ASP A 121 -14.33 -7.89 -11.11
N LYS A 122 -14.77 -6.63 -10.94
CA LYS A 122 -15.82 -6.02 -11.76
C LYS A 122 -15.35 -5.70 -13.18
N PHE A 123 -14.05 -5.65 -13.46
CA PHE A 123 -13.55 -5.36 -14.80
C PHE A 123 -13.07 -6.62 -15.53
N ASP A 124 -13.03 -6.51 -16.86
CA ASP A 124 -12.77 -7.63 -17.76
C ASP A 124 -11.44 -8.35 -17.43
N LYS A 125 -11.46 -9.68 -17.52
CA LYS A 125 -10.24 -10.50 -17.46
C LYS A 125 -9.37 -10.33 -18.71
N THR A 126 -9.93 -9.75 -19.76
CA THR A 126 -9.25 -9.40 -21.00
C THR A 126 -8.88 -7.92 -20.97
N PHE A 127 -7.74 -7.60 -21.58
CA PHE A 127 -7.25 -6.23 -21.65
C PHE A 127 -8.29 -5.29 -22.29
N SER A 128 -8.48 -4.13 -21.67
CA SER A 128 -9.18 -2.98 -22.22
C SER A 128 -8.44 -1.71 -21.82
N TRP A 129 -8.64 -0.63 -22.57
CA TRP A 129 -8.11 0.70 -22.23
C TRP A 129 -8.91 1.41 -21.13
N LYS A 130 -9.96 0.79 -20.58
CA LYS A 130 -10.75 1.42 -19.52
C LYS A 130 -9.95 1.40 -18.21
N MET A 131 -9.90 2.55 -17.54
CA MET A 131 -9.42 2.68 -16.17
C MET A 131 -10.59 3.18 -15.31
N PRO A 132 -11.51 2.30 -14.88
CA PRO A 132 -12.83 2.69 -14.36
C PRO A 132 -12.79 3.54 -13.09
N TYR A 133 -11.66 3.49 -12.38
CA TYR A 133 -11.44 4.18 -11.11
C TYR A 133 -10.50 5.38 -11.25
N ALA A 134 -10.11 5.75 -12.48
CA ALA A 134 -9.31 6.94 -12.71
C ALA A 134 -10.06 8.19 -12.19
N GLU A 135 -9.34 9.09 -11.53
CA GLU A 135 -9.88 10.35 -11.01
C GLU A 135 -9.02 11.52 -11.50
N ASP A 136 -9.68 12.55 -12.03
CA ASP A 136 -9.07 13.83 -12.42
C ASP A 136 -10.10 14.94 -12.18
N PRO A 137 -10.23 15.41 -10.92
CA PRO A 137 -11.25 16.37 -10.55
C PRO A 137 -11.05 17.74 -11.21
N GLU A 138 -9.84 18.04 -11.67
CA GLU A 138 -9.50 19.30 -12.33
C GLU A 138 -9.89 19.29 -13.81
N ASN A 139 -9.87 18.13 -14.46
CA ASN A 139 -10.14 17.99 -15.89
C ASN A 139 -11.15 16.85 -16.16
N PRO A 140 -12.47 17.11 -16.03
CA PRO A 140 -13.51 16.09 -16.19
C PRO A 140 -13.52 15.38 -17.56
N ALA A 141 -13.12 16.06 -18.63
CA ALA A 141 -13.02 15.45 -19.96
C ALA A 141 -11.86 14.43 -20.05
N ILE A 142 -10.76 14.69 -19.34
CA ILE A 142 -9.64 13.74 -19.23
C ILE A 142 -10.06 12.58 -18.34
N GLU A 143 -10.75 12.82 -17.22
CA GLU A 143 -11.32 11.75 -16.37
C GLU A 143 -12.25 10.83 -17.18
N GLU A 144 -13.19 11.41 -17.94
CA GLU A 144 -14.12 10.66 -18.80
C GLU A 144 -13.36 9.82 -19.85
N PHE A 145 -12.38 10.43 -20.53
CA PHE A 145 -11.50 9.71 -21.44
C PHE A 145 -10.77 8.56 -20.74
N LEU A 146 -10.17 8.78 -19.56
CA LEU A 146 -9.41 7.76 -18.83
C LEU A 146 -10.29 6.54 -18.50
N ARG A 147 -11.56 6.78 -18.12
CA ARG A 147 -12.56 5.74 -17.85
C ARG A 147 -13.13 5.08 -19.12
N GLY A 148 -13.03 5.76 -20.26
CA GLY A 148 -13.50 5.32 -21.57
C GLY A 148 -12.67 4.20 -22.22
N PRO A 149 -13.14 3.58 -23.31
CA PRO A 149 -12.43 2.54 -24.05
C PRO A 149 -11.36 3.05 -25.04
N GLU A 150 -11.26 4.35 -25.27
CA GLU A 150 -10.35 4.94 -26.25
C GLU A 150 -8.90 4.88 -25.76
N GLU A 151 -7.95 4.60 -26.64
CA GLU A 151 -6.52 4.51 -26.30
C GLU A 151 -5.87 5.88 -26.10
N SER A 152 -6.28 6.87 -26.89
CA SER A 152 -5.65 8.19 -26.93
C SER A 152 -6.65 9.32 -27.12
N MET A 153 -6.34 10.51 -26.59
CA MET A 153 -7.05 11.76 -26.85
C MET A 153 -6.08 12.93 -27.05
N THR A 154 -6.55 14.02 -27.64
CA THR A 154 -5.88 15.33 -27.64
C THR A 154 -6.62 16.31 -26.74
N THR A 155 -5.91 17.32 -26.24
CA THR A 155 -6.52 18.37 -25.41
C THR A 155 -7.03 19.57 -26.21
N GLU A 156 -7.04 19.52 -27.55
CA GLU A 156 -7.34 20.68 -28.41
C GLU A 156 -8.69 21.35 -28.11
N ASP A 157 -9.70 20.52 -27.73
CA ASP A 157 -11.05 20.93 -27.35
C ASP A 157 -11.30 20.93 -25.83
N VAL A 158 -10.27 20.62 -25.03
CA VAL A 158 -10.35 20.47 -23.58
C VAL A 158 -9.63 21.60 -22.86
N LYS A 159 -8.43 21.95 -23.32
CA LYS A 159 -7.56 22.94 -22.70
C LYS A 159 -6.72 23.62 -23.78
N LYS A 160 -6.79 24.95 -23.80
CA LYS A 160 -5.93 25.78 -24.65
C LYS A 160 -4.65 26.11 -23.90
N PHE A 161 -3.52 25.97 -24.59
CA PHE A 161 -2.20 26.35 -24.08
C PHE A 161 -1.70 27.59 -24.81
N ALA A 162 -1.02 28.48 -24.09
CA ALA A 162 -0.46 29.69 -24.68
C ALA A 162 0.72 29.40 -25.61
N ASP A 163 1.56 28.45 -25.22
CA ASP A 163 2.74 28.00 -25.96
C ASP A 163 3.11 26.55 -25.57
N ILE A 164 4.16 26.00 -26.19
CA ILE A 164 4.65 24.65 -25.86
C ILE A 164 5.19 24.54 -24.42
N HIS A 165 5.60 25.63 -23.78
CA HIS A 165 6.07 25.59 -22.40
C HIS A 165 4.89 25.35 -21.46
N ASP A 166 3.78 26.05 -21.65
CA ASP A 166 2.52 25.85 -20.92
C ASP A 166 2.00 24.40 -21.06
N ALA A 167 2.04 23.84 -22.27
CA ALA A 167 1.70 22.44 -22.51
C ALA A 167 2.62 21.44 -21.78
N LYS A 168 3.91 21.77 -21.61
CA LYS A 168 4.87 20.94 -20.86
C LYS A 168 4.68 21.06 -19.35
N GLU A 169 4.36 22.25 -18.84
CA GLU A 169 4.04 22.45 -17.42
C GLU A 169 2.81 21.65 -17.03
N PHE A 170 1.78 21.62 -17.88
CA PHE A 170 0.63 20.73 -17.70
C PHE A 170 1.03 19.26 -17.59
N ILE A 171 1.93 18.76 -18.44
CA ILE A 171 2.42 17.37 -18.33
C ILE A 171 3.17 17.15 -17.02
N ASN A 172 3.92 18.15 -16.55
CA ASN A 172 4.70 18.04 -15.32
C ASN A 172 3.79 18.01 -14.09
N SER A 173 2.68 18.76 -14.05
CA SER A 173 1.74 18.70 -12.92
C SER A 173 1.20 17.29 -12.70
N TYR A 174 0.86 16.55 -13.76
CA TYR A 174 0.44 15.14 -13.64
C TYR A 174 1.52 14.18 -13.16
N LYS A 175 2.81 14.49 -13.41
CA LYS A 175 3.92 13.69 -12.88
C LYS A 175 4.13 13.94 -11.39
N GLU A 176 3.93 15.17 -10.94
CA GLU A 176 4.07 15.56 -9.53
C GLU A 176 2.90 15.05 -8.69
N GLU A 177 1.67 15.19 -9.21
CA GLU A 177 0.45 14.83 -8.49
C GLU A 177 0.13 13.34 -8.51
N ASN A 178 0.73 12.58 -9.44
CA ASN A 178 0.41 11.18 -9.77
C ASN A 178 -1.08 10.96 -10.04
N LEU A 179 -1.43 10.63 -11.29
CA LEU A 179 -2.78 10.20 -11.62
C LEU A 179 -3.23 9.02 -10.75
N TYR A 180 -4.31 9.24 -9.99
CA TYR A 180 -4.88 8.20 -9.15
C TYR A 180 -5.59 7.15 -10.01
N GLU A 181 -5.24 5.87 -9.79
CA GLU A 181 -5.88 4.73 -10.48
C GLU A 181 -5.90 4.84 -12.02
N ALA A 182 -4.86 5.47 -12.61
CA ALA A 182 -4.67 5.54 -14.05
C ALA A 182 -3.20 5.36 -14.44
N SER A 183 -2.95 5.10 -15.72
CA SER A 183 -1.62 5.11 -16.31
C SER A 183 -1.68 5.57 -17.76
N CYS A 184 -0.95 6.63 -18.07
CA CYS A 184 -0.84 7.20 -19.41
C CYS A 184 0.53 7.85 -19.63
N ASN A 185 0.93 7.93 -20.89
CA ASN A 185 1.98 8.81 -21.37
C ASN A 185 1.35 10.09 -21.92
N MET A 186 2.02 11.22 -21.71
CA MET A 186 1.60 12.50 -22.26
C MET A 186 2.74 13.12 -23.08
N GLN A 187 2.38 13.71 -24.22
CA GLN A 187 3.32 14.37 -25.12
C GLN A 187 2.77 15.72 -25.57
N ALA A 188 3.56 16.79 -25.37
CA ALA A 188 3.25 18.10 -25.90
C ALA A 188 3.57 18.16 -27.40
N VAL A 189 2.66 18.76 -28.16
CA VAL A 189 2.80 19.01 -29.59
C VAL A 189 2.86 20.51 -29.81
N ASP A 190 3.89 20.94 -30.54
CA ASP A 190 4.12 22.35 -30.89
C ASP A 190 3.31 22.75 -32.13
N GLY A 191 2.99 24.03 -32.27
CA GLY A 191 2.22 24.56 -33.39
C GLY A 191 1.62 25.93 -33.08
N ASP A 192 0.81 26.45 -34.01
CA ASP A 192 0.08 27.71 -33.82
C ASP A 192 -0.91 27.63 -32.64
N GLU A 193 -1.47 26.44 -32.41
CA GLU A 193 -2.24 26.08 -31.22
C GLU A 193 -1.63 24.81 -30.58
N PRO A 194 -0.72 24.96 -29.61
CA PRO A 194 -0.12 23.82 -28.93
C PRO A 194 -1.16 23.00 -28.16
N PHE A 195 -0.94 21.68 -28.10
CA PHE A 195 -1.81 20.75 -27.38
C PHE A 195 -1.03 19.58 -26.78
N VAL A 196 -1.69 18.78 -25.94
CA VAL A 196 -1.13 17.56 -25.37
C VAL A 196 -1.87 16.35 -25.91
N THR A 197 -1.11 15.35 -26.34
CA THR A 197 -1.63 14.01 -26.64
C THR A 197 -1.49 13.16 -25.38
N ILE A 198 -2.60 12.58 -24.92
CA ILE A 198 -2.65 11.67 -23.78
C ILE A 198 -2.90 10.27 -24.34
N THR A 199 -1.99 9.33 -24.08
CA THR A 199 -2.08 7.93 -24.54
C THR A 199 -2.03 7.02 -23.33
N LYS A 200 -3.07 6.21 -23.13
CA LYS A 200 -3.13 5.27 -22.02
C LYS A 200 -2.04 4.20 -22.16
N THR A 201 -1.64 3.63 -21.03
CA THR A 201 -0.73 2.48 -21.04
C THR A 201 -1.45 1.24 -20.55
N ARG A 202 -0.87 0.08 -20.90
CA ARG A 202 -1.32 -1.21 -20.39
C ARG A 202 -0.98 -1.42 -18.91
N GLU A 203 -0.09 -0.61 -18.33
CA GLU A 203 0.44 -0.82 -16.98
C GLU A 203 -0.66 -0.85 -15.92
N TRP A 204 -1.71 -0.03 -16.06
CA TRP A 204 -2.82 -0.05 -15.10
C TRP A 204 -3.50 -1.44 -15.07
N PHE A 205 -3.83 -1.99 -16.24
CA PHE A 205 -4.47 -3.30 -16.35
C PHE A 205 -3.57 -4.41 -15.78
N ASP A 206 -2.31 -4.44 -16.19
CA ASP A 206 -1.37 -5.47 -15.74
C ASP A 206 -1.16 -5.39 -14.21
N ASN A 207 -1.05 -4.17 -13.66
CA ASN A 207 -0.96 -3.95 -12.21
C ASN A 207 -2.23 -4.39 -11.48
N ALA A 208 -3.40 -4.11 -12.03
CA ALA A 208 -4.67 -4.49 -11.43
C ALA A 208 -4.85 -6.02 -11.41
N GLN A 209 -4.49 -6.73 -12.50
CA GLN A 209 -4.48 -8.19 -12.54
C GLN A 209 -3.48 -8.80 -11.55
N ASN A 210 -2.28 -8.22 -11.45
CA ASN A 210 -1.26 -8.66 -10.48
C ASN A 210 -1.73 -8.44 -9.03
N LYS A 211 -2.32 -7.29 -8.71
CA LYS A 211 -2.91 -7.01 -7.39
C LYS A 211 -4.00 -8.01 -7.06
N LEU A 212 -4.92 -8.27 -7.98
CA LEU A 212 -6.02 -9.21 -7.81
C LEU A 212 -5.53 -10.63 -7.50
N ALA A 213 -4.52 -11.13 -8.24
CA ALA A 213 -3.92 -12.43 -7.98
C ALA A 213 -3.28 -12.50 -6.58
N ARG A 214 -2.52 -11.47 -6.19
CA ARG A 214 -1.88 -11.37 -4.88
C ARG A 214 -2.91 -11.32 -3.74
N TYR A 215 -3.94 -10.50 -3.87
CA TYR A 215 -4.97 -10.34 -2.83
C TYR A 215 -5.77 -11.63 -2.61
N ARG A 216 -6.07 -12.38 -3.68
CA ARG A 216 -6.73 -13.69 -3.58
C ARG A 216 -5.87 -14.71 -2.84
N ASP A 217 -4.58 -14.79 -3.19
CA ASP A 217 -3.63 -15.67 -2.51
C ASP A 217 -3.47 -15.31 -1.02
N GLU A 218 -3.33 -14.01 -0.72
CA GLU A 218 -3.27 -13.51 0.66
C GLU A 218 -4.55 -13.87 1.44
N LEU A 219 -5.73 -13.58 0.90
CA LEU A 219 -7.00 -13.87 1.55
C LEU A 219 -7.19 -15.38 1.80
N ALA A 220 -6.78 -16.23 0.86
CA ALA A 220 -6.83 -17.68 1.02
C ALA A 220 -5.95 -18.16 2.18
N LYS A 221 -4.70 -17.67 2.24
CA LYS A 221 -3.76 -17.99 3.33
C LYS A 221 -4.27 -17.54 4.69
N LEU A 222 -4.81 -16.32 4.79
CA LEU A 222 -5.39 -15.81 6.02
C LEU A 222 -6.62 -16.62 6.44
N THR A 223 -7.50 -16.96 5.50
CA THR A 223 -8.67 -17.80 5.78
C THR A 223 -8.26 -19.18 6.30
N GLU A 224 -7.25 -19.83 5.72
CA GLU A 224 -6.73 -21.11 6.22
C GLU A 224 -6.16 -20.97 7.64
N HIS A 225 -5.38 -19.91 7.89
CA HIS A 225 -4.69 -19.73 9.18
C HIS A 225 -5.65 -19.43 10.33
N PHE A 226 -6.61 -18.52 10.10
CA PHE A 226 -7.51 -18.03 11.16
C PHE A 226 -8.80 -18.85 11.23
N ASN A 227 -9.41 -19.19 10.09
CA ASN A 227 -10.71 -19.88 10.02
C ASN A 227 -10.61 -21.37 9.67
N GLY A 228 -9.42 -21.88 9.35
CA GLY A 228 -9.22 -23.29 9.04
C GLY A 228 -9.28 -24.20 10.29
N PRO A 229 -9.54 -25.51 10.10
CA PRO A 229 -9.47 -26.49 11.17
C PRO A 229 -8.04 -26.50 11.77
N PRO A 230 -7.88 -26.74 13.09
CA PRO A 230 -6.57 -26.78 13.72
C PRO A 230 -5.68 -27.79 12.98
N LYS A 231 -4.51 -27.35 12.49
CA LYS A 231 -3.55 -28.22 11.81
C LYS A 231 -3.25 -29.41 12.73
N LYS A 232 -3.57 -30.62 12.28
CA LYS A 232 -3.21 -31.85 13.00
C LYS A 232 -1.69 -31.82 13.20
N ALA A 233 -1.25 -31.90 14.45
CA ALA A 233 0.16 -32.05 14.77
C ALA A 233 0.72 -33.21 13.92
N ARG A 234 1.81 -32.95 13.18
CA ARG A 234 2.62 -34.03 12.64
C ARG A 234 3.07 -34.85 13.84
N ARG A 235 2.57 -36.09 13.91
CA ARG A 235 3.12 -37.11 14.79
C ARG A 235 4.39 -37.58 14.11
N ASP A 236 5.53 -37.08 14.60
CA ASP A 236 6.80 -37.77 14.45
C ASP A 236 6.94 -38.77 15.61
#